data_AF-A0A084STR1-F1
#
_entry.id   AF-A0A084STR1-F1
#
_cell.length_a   1.000
_cell.length_b   1.000
_cell.length_c   1.000
_cell.angle_alpha   90.00
_cell.angle_beta   90.00
_cell.angle_gamma   90.00
#
_symmetry.space_group_name_H-M   'P 1'
#
loop_
_entity.id
_entity.type
_entity.pdbx_description
1 polymer ?
#
loop_
_entity_poly.entity_id
_entity_poly.type
_entity_poly.pdbx_seq_one_letter_code
_entity_poly.pdbx_strand_id
1 'polypeptide(L)'
;MLHDELRAALPHLKIGDATATVDACFRCLVYADQQLVSEDPENEPRSRCWAVVGCVSILAPVYTVYGVQYDYKGREWIARRVFFDPLPPEMRAPAEVVARKLEELFGVEALPREIAESRIPLIVERREPPDTTLFHALFTSRPESVPL
;
A
#
# COMPACT_ATOMS: atom_id res chain seq x y z
N MET A 1 -13.64 -0.18 -13.47
CA MET A 1 -12.60 0.20 -14.45
C MET A 1 -11.20 -0.18 -13.94
N LEU A 2 -10.57 0.55 -13.00
CA LEU A 2 -9.22 0.19 -12.51
C LEU A 2 -9.14 -1.24 -11.92
N HIS A 3 -10.07 -1.62 -11.02
CA HIS A 3 -10.04 -2.97 -10.44
C HIS A 3 -10.22 -4.07 -11.49
N ASP A 4 -10.99 -3.82 -12.55
CA ASP A 4 -11.22 -4.78 -13.62
C ASP A 4 -9.95 -4.94 -14.49
N GLU A 5 -9.30 -3.83 -14.82
CA GLU A 5 -8.00 -3.80 -15.49
C GLU A 5 -6.91 -4.51 -14.67
N LEU A 6 -6.88 -4.29 -13.36
CA LEU A 6 -5.93 -4.97 -12.46
C LEU A 6 -6.22 -6.47 -12.35
N ARG A 7 -7.50 -6.88 -12.27
CA ARG A 7 -7.87 -8.31 -12.28
C ARG A 7 -7.46 -8.99 -13.58
N ALA A 8 -7.60 -8.30 -14.72
CA ALA A 8 -7.18 -8.82 -16.01
C ALA A 8 -5.65 -8.95 -16.11
N ALA A 9 -4.90 -7.97 -15.59
CA ALA A 9 -3.45 -7.96 -15.66
C ALA A 9 -2.76 -8.89 -14.63
N LEU A 10 -3.41 -9.13 -13.48
CA LEU A 10 -2.86 -9.90 -12.36
C LEU A 10 -3.85 -11.00 -11.91
N PRO A 11 -4.16 -12.00 -12.77
CA PRO A 11 -5.24 -12.96 -12.51
C PRO A 11 -4.95 -13.91 -11.33
N HIS A 12 -3.71 -14.00 -10.88
CA HIS A 12 -3.29 -14.84 -9.76
C HIS A 12 -3.30 -14.13 -8.41
N LEU A 13 -3.62 -12.83 -8.38
CA LEU A 13 -3.66 -12.01 -7.18
C LEU A 13 -5.07 -11.50 -6.93
N LYS A 14 -5.37 -11.19 -5.67
CA LYS A 14 -6.64 -10.61 -5.28
C LYS A 14 -6.58 -9.09 -5.42
N ILE A 15 -7.69 -8.49 -5.84
CA ILE A 15 -7.82 -7.04 -6.01
C ILE A 15 -8.89 -6.51 -5.05
N GLY A 16 -8.56 -5.44 -4.33
CA GLY A 16 -9.44 -4.81 -3.35
C GLY A 16 -9.47 -3.28 -3.46
N ASP A 17 -10.46 -2.69 -2.81
CA ASP A 17 -10.56 -1.24 -2.59
C ASP A 17 -10.14 -0.93 -1.15
N ALA A 18 -9.20 -0.01 -0.97
CA ALA A 18 -8.75 0.46 0.34
C ALA A 18 -9.10 1.93 0.60
N THR A 19 -9.93 2.53 -0.25
CA THR A 19 -10.29 3.94 -0.14
C THR A 19 -11.00 4.18 1.19
N ALA A 20 -10.41 5.02 2.03
CA ALA A 20 -10.98 5.43 3.31
C ALA A 20 -11.38 6.90 3.25
N THR A 21 -12.52 7.26 3.86
CA THR A 21 -13.03 8.64 3.85
C THR A 21 -12.12 9.66 4.52
N VAL A 22 -11.16 9.19 5.33
CA VAL A 22 -10.20 10.03 6.04
C VAL A 22 -8.95 10.32 5.21
N ASP A 23 -8.68 9.51 4.19
CA ASP A 23 -7.51 9.64 3.33
C ASP A 23 -7.78 10.66 2.21
N ALA A 24 -6.75 11.43 1.81
CA ALA A 24 -6.82 12.38 0.71
C ALA A 24 -6.55 11.73 -0.66
N CYS A 25 -6.88 10.44 -0.82
CA CYS A 25 -6.60 9.68 -2.03
C CYS A 25 -7.61 8.56 -2.26
N PHE A 26 -7.75 8.17 -3.53
CA PHE A 26 -8.29 6.87 -3.90
C PHE A 26 -7.22 5.79 -3.68
N ARG A 27 -7.59 4.60 -3.18
CA ARG A 27 -6.64 3.51 -2.89
C ARG A 27 -7.12 2.18 -3.46
N CYS A 28 -6.28 1.53 -4.26
CA CYS A 28 -6.47 0.14 -4.69
C CYS A 28 -5.45 -0.81 -4.04
N LEU A 29 -5.84 -2.07 -3.87
CA LEU A 29 -5.01 -3.13 -3.32
C LEU A 29 -4.81 -4.25 -4.34
N VAL A 30 -3.59 -4.76 -4.40
CA VAL A 30 -3.25 -6.03 -5.01
C VAL A 30 -2.56 -6.88 -3.96
N TYR A 31 -3.11 -8.03 -3.60
CA TYR A 31 -2.59 -8.82 -2.48
C TYR A 31 -2.56 -10.32 -2.78
N ALA A 32 -1.62 -11.01 -2.15
CA ALA A 32 -1.52 -12.46 -2.18
C ALA A 32 -2.28 -13.08 -1.00
N ASP A 33 -2.64 -14.35 -1.16
CA ASP A 33 -3.17 -15.15 -0.07
C ASP A 33 -2.14 -15.31 1.06
N GLN A 34 -2.66 -15.50 2.26
CA GLN A 34 -1.86 -15.77 3.44
C GLN A 34 -1.10 -17.09 3.26
N GLN A 35 0.23 -17.00 3.22
CA GLN A 35 1.13 -18.14 3.07
C GLN A 35 1.64 -18.61 4.43
N LEU A 36 1.67 -19.92 4.63
CA LEU A 36 2.24 -20.51 5.83
C LEU A 36 3.78 -20.49 5.74
N VAL A 37 4.42 -19.88 6.73
CA VAL A 37 5.87 -19.65 6.78
C VAL A 37 6.56 -20.70 7.65
N SER A 38 5.91 -21.13 8.74
CA SER A 38 6.41 -22.20 9.58
C SER A 38 5.27 -22.96 10.25
N GLU A 39 5.32 -24.29 10.12
CA GLU A 39 4.58 -25.24 10.93
C GLU A 39 5.49 -25.69 12.05
N ASP A 40 5.29 -25.13 13.24
CA ASP A 40 5.95 -25.62 14.46
C ASP A 40 4.90 -26.39 15.26
N PRO A 41 5.02 -27.72 15.42
CA PRO A 41 4.02 -28.51 16.14
C PRO A 41 3.92 -28.16 17.64
N GLU A 42 4.90 -27.45 18.21
CA GLU A 42 4.87 -26.98 19.61
C GLU A 42 4.43 -25.52 19.76
N ASN A 43 4.24 -24.78 18.66
CA ASN A 43 3.80 -23.38 18.65
C ASN A 43 2.61 -23.15 17.70
N GLU A 44 1.99 -21.98 17.79
CA GLU A 44 1.02 -21.58 16.77
C GLU A 44 1.69 -21.35 15.41
N PRO A 45 1.01 -21.75 14.31
CA PRO A 45 1.56 -21.63 12.95
C PRO A 45 1.81 -20.16 12.63
N ARG A 46 2.93 -19.90 11.95
CA ARG A 46 3.24 -18.56 11.45
C ARG A 46 2.86 -18.46 10.00
N SER A 47 2.25 -17.35 9.65
CA SER A 47 1.87 -17.08 8.28
C SER A 47 2.12 -15.62 7.93
N ARG A 48 2.17 -15.35 6.64
CA ARG A 48 2.48 -14.04 6.08
C ARG A 48 1.56 -13.73 4.93
N CYS A 49 1.08 -12.50 4.87
CA CYS A 49 0.49 -11.97 3.64
C CYS A 49 1.14 -10.65 3.31
N TRP A 50 0.95 -10.22 2.06
CA TRP A 50 1.42 -8.93 1.60
C TRP A 50 0.43 -8.32 0.64
N ALA A 51 0.51 -7.00 0.53
CA ALA A 51 -0.23 -6.21 -0.44
C ALA A 51 0.64 -5.13 -1.05
N VAL A 52 0.36 -4.82 -2.31
CA VAL A 52 0.78 -3.61 -2.99
C VAL A 52 -0.42 -2.66 -2.98
N VAL A 53 -0.18 -1.44 -2.54
CA VAL A 53 -1.18 -0.38 -2.47
C VAL A 53 -0.83 0.67 -3.51
N GLY A 54 -1.78 0.97 -4.39
CA GLY A 54 -1.69 2.12 -5.29
C GLY A 54 -2.60 3.23 -4.78
N CYS A 55 -2.07 4.44 -4.65
CA CYS A 55 -2.82 5.61 -4.21
C CYS A 55 -2.77 6.72 -5.26
N VAL A 56 -3.93 7.31 -5.57
CA VAL A 56 -4.04 8.50 -6.44
C VAL A 56 -4.56 9.65 -5.62
N SER A 57 -3.78 10.73 -5.51
CA SER A 57 -4.18 11.89 -4.71
C SER A 57 -5.38 12.60 -5.32
N ILE A 58 -6.30 13.08 -4.48
CA ILE A 58 -7.39 13.97 -4.92
C ILE A 58 -6.98 15.44 -4.95
N LEU A 59 -5.81 15.76 -4.39
CA LEU A 59 -5.34 17.14 -4.21
C LEU A 59 -4.33 17.57 -5.28
N ALA A 60 -3.67 16.61 -5.94
CA ALA A 60 -2.67 16.85 -6.97
C ALA A 60 -2.67 15.67 -7.98
N PRO A 61 -2.26 15.88 -9.24
CA PRO A 61 -2.23 14.85 -10.28
C PRO A 61 -1.04 13.88 -10.09
N VAL A 62 -0.90 13.34 -8.89
CA VAL A 62 0.21 12.45 -8.51
C VAL A 62 -0.29 11.17 -7.88
N TYR A 63 0.50 10.12 -8.02
CA TYR A 63 0.25 8.82 -7.40
C TYR A 63 1.47 8.34 -6.61
N THR A 64 1.26 7.32 -5.78
CA THR A 64 2.33 6.55 -5.14
C THR A 64 1.95 5.08 -5.07
N VAL A 65 2.95 4.21 -5.09
CA VAL A 65 2.78 2.76 -4.91
C VAL A 65 3.71 2.31 -3.79
N TYR A 66 3.19 1.53 -2.85
CA TYR A 66 3.97 1.00 -1.75
C TYR A 66 3.51 -0.40 -1.36
N GLY A 67 4.40 -1.17 -0.76
CA GLY A 67 4.15 -2.51 -0.25
C GLY A 67 3.82 -2.51 1.24
N VAL A 68 2.99 -3.44 1.66
CA VAL A 68 2.74 -3.75 3.07
C VAL A 68 2.85 -5.25 3.28
N GLN A 69 3.50 -5.66 4.35
CA GLN A 69 3.57 -7.06 4.78
C GLN A 69 3.01 -7.19 6.19
N TYR A 70 2.23 -8.25 6.40
CA TYR A 70 1.70 -8.66 7.68
C TYR A 70 2.26 -10.04 8.03
N ASP A 71 2.87 -10.15 9.20
CA ASP A 71 3.24 -11.43 9.79
C ASP A 71 2.21 -11.77 10.87
N TYR A 72 1.75 -13.02 10.88
CA TYR A 72 0.77 -13.56 11.82
C TYR A 72 1.35 -14.74 12.60
N LYS A 73 0.88 -14.88 13.84
CA LYS A 73 1.02 -16.08 14.67
C LYS A 73 -0.40 -16.52 15.04
N GLY A 74 -0.82 -17.68 14.54
CA GLY A 74 -2.22 -18.10 14.63
C GLY A 74 -3.15 -17.07 13.95
N ARG A 75 -4.05 -16.47 14.73
CA ARG A 75 -4.96 -15.40 14.27
C ARG A 75 -4.47 -13.99 14.62
N GLU A 76 -3.41 -13.86 15.40
CA GLU A 76 -2.88 -12.57 15.83
C GLU A 76 -1.83 -12.07 14.85
N TRP A 77 -1.85 -10.77 14.58
CA TRP A 77 -0.84 -10.08 13.80
C TRP A 77 0.31 -9.69 14.73
N ILE A 78 1.53 -10.06 14.35
CA ILE A 78 2.73 -9.86 15.17
C ILE A 78 3.65 -8.78 14.62
N ALA A 79 3.55 -8.45 13.32
CA ALA A 79 4.28 -7.35 12.72
C ALA A 79 3.56 -6.79 11.49
N ARG A 80 3.69 -5.47 11.30
CA ARG A 80 3.33 -4.76 10.05
C ARG A 80 4.56 -4.03 9.54
N ARG A 81 4.86 -4.17 8.26
CA ARG A 81 5.98 -3.49 7.62
C ARG A 81 5.49 -2.81 6.37
N VAL A 82 5.85 -1.53 6.21
CA VAL A 82 5.58 -0.74 5.02
C VAL A 82 6.89 -0.60 4.24
N PHE A 83 6.83 -0.77 2.93
CA PHE A 83 7.95 -0.66 2.01
C PHE A 83 7.58 0.36 0.93
N PHE A 84 8.34 1.45 0.82
CA PHE A 84 8.16 2.42 -0.27
C PHE A 84 9.06 2.05 -1.45
N ASP A 85 10.37 2.21 -1.25
CA ASP A 85 11.38 1.63 -2.14
C ASP A 85 12.67 1.29 -1.38
N PRO A 86 13.43 0.28 -1.80
CA PRO A 86 13.04 -0.74 -2.78
C PRO A 86 11.96 -1.68 -2.21
N LEU A 87 11.02 -2.09 -3.06
CA LEU A 87 10.03 -3.12 -2.70
C LEU A 87 10.65 -4.53 -2.60
N PRO A 88 10.10 -5.42 -1.75
CA PRO A 88 10.44 -6.85 -1.75
C PRO A 88 10.20 -7.49 -3.12
N PRO A 89 10.99 -8.51 -3.54
CA PRO A 89 10.94 -9.07 -4.89
C PRO A 89 9.53 -9.51 -5.34
N GLU A 90 8.76 -10.13 -4.45
CA GLU A 90 7.37 -10.57 -4.70
C GLU A 90 6.39 -9.43 -4.99
N MET A 91 6.70 -8.21 -4.53
CA MET A 91 5.84 -7.03 -4.68
C MET A 91 6.21 -6.16 -5.89
N ARG A 92 7.43 -6.30 -6.44
CA ARG A 92 7.94 -5.43 -7.51
C ARG A 92 7.11 -5.49 -8.78
N ALA A 93 6.94 -6.69 -9.35
CA ALA A 93 6.19 -6.85 -10.60
C ALA A 93 4.72 -6.41 -10.47
N PRO A 94 3.99 -6.77 -9.38
CA PRO A 94 2.66 -6.20 -9.14
C PRO A 94 2.65 -4.67 -9.01
N ALA A 95 3.64 -4.08 -8.33
CA ALA A 95 3.76 -2.62 -8.18
C ALA A 95 3.99 -1.90 -9.50
N GLU A 96 4.85 -2.44 -10.37
CA GLU A 96 5.07 -1.90 -11.73
C GLU A 96 3.78 -1.96 -12.56
N VAL A 97 3.00 -3.03 -12.46
CA VAL A 97 1.70 -3.14 -13.14
C VAL A 97 0.70 -2.12 -12.60
N VAL A 98 0.61 -1.97 -11.28
CA VAL A 98 -0.26 -0.97 -10.65
C VAL A 98 0.12 0.42 -11.09
N ALA A 99 1.41 0.80 -10.97
CA ALA A 99 1.93 2.09 -11.39
C ALA A 99 1.54 2.43 -12.83
N ARG A 100 1.86 1.54 -13.78
CA ARG A 100 1.52 1.71 -15.20
C ARG A 100 0.00 1.90 -15.40
N LYS A 101 -0.84 1.12 -14.71
CA LYS A 101 -2.30 1.25 -14.83
C LYS A 101 -2.84 2.55 -14.23
N LEU A 102 -2.22 3.08 -13.19
CA LEU A 102 -2.59 4.38 -12.64
C LEU A 102 -2.26 5.50 -13.63
N GLU A 103 -1.08 5.48 -14.23
CA GLU A 103 -0.66 6.43 -15.26
C GLU A 103 -1.59 6.38 -16.49
N GLU A 104 -1.84 5.17 -17.03
CA GLU A 104 -2.69 4.95 -18.21
C GLU A 104 -4.13 5.45 -18.02
N LEU A 105 -4.73 5.19 -16.85
CA LEU A 105 -6.15 5.45 -16.63
C LEU A 105 -6.46 6.84 -16.07
N PHE A 106 -5.56 7.42 -15.29
CA PHE A 106 -5.80 8.69 -14.60
C PHE A 106 -4.92 9.84 -15.12
N GLY A 107 -3.90 9.57 -15.95
CA GLY A 107 -3.01 10.61 -16.48
C GLY A 107 -2.22 11.34 -15.38
N VAL A 108 -1.86 10.61 -14.32
CA VAL A 108 -1.13 11.11 -13.14
C VAL A 108 0.33 10.67 -13.17
N GLU A 109 1.19 11.36 -12.43
CA GLU A 109 2.64 11.08 -12.38
C GLU A 109 3.08 10.53 -11.02
N ALA A 110 4.14 9.71 -10.98
CA ALA A 110 4.67 9.19 -9.73
C ALA A 110 5.23 10.33 -8.88
N LEU A 111 4.79 10.44 -7.62
CA LEU A 111 5.40 11.39 -6.68
C LEU A 111 6.81 10.89 -6.30
N PRO A 112 7.89 11.64 -6.59
CA PRO A 112 9.23 11.24 -6.18
C PRO A 112 9.32 11.11 -4.67
N ARG A 113 10.05 10.09 -4.20
CA ARG A 113 10.11 9.76 -2.78
C ARG A 113 10.68 10.90 -1.93
N GLU A 114 11.71 11.57 -2.44
CA GLU A 114 12.37 12.69 -1.78
C GLU A 114 11.37 13.84 -1.54
N ILE A 115 10.44 14.04 -2.47
CA ILE A 115 9.37 15.03 -2.37
C ILE A 115 8.29 14.52 -1.40
N ALA A 116 7.92 13.25 -1.47
CA ALA A 116 6.94 12.63 -0.56
C ALA A 116 7.38 12.70 0.92
N GLU A 117 8.67 12.55 1.19
CA GLU A 117 9.27 12.59 2.53
C GLU A 117 9.51 14.03 3.04
N SER A 118 9.26 15.05 2.21
CA SER A 118 9.40 16.46 2.62
C SER A 118 8.46 16.77 3.79
N ARG A 119 9.03 17.28 4.89
CA ARG A 119 8.27 17.69 6.07
C ARG A 119 7.45 18.94 5.77
N ILE A 120 6.22 18.97 6.26
CA ILE A 120 5.29 20.08 6.04
C ILE A 120 4.74 20.61 7.36
N PRO A 121 4.42 21.91 7.47
CA PRO A 121 3.92 22.52 8.70
C PRO A 121 2.39 22.33 8.87
N LEU A 122 1.85 21.17 8.46
CA LEU A 122 0.42 20.88 8.54
C LEU A 122 0.14 19.74 9.53
N ILE A 123 -1.00 19.83 10.22
CA ILE A 123 -1.55 18.73 11.01
C ILE A 123 -2.40 17.88 10.07
N VAL A 124 -2.12 16.58 10.00
CA VAL A 124 -2.85 15.63 9.15
C VAL A 124 -3.34 14.47 10.02
N GLU A 125 -4.65 14.40 10.20
CA GLU A 125 -5.30 13.48 11.14
C GLU A 125 -4.70 13.57 12.57
N ARG A 126 -3.95 12.53 12.98
CA ARG A 126 -3.30 12.41 14.29
C ARG A 126 -1.79 12.73 14.24
N ARG A 127 -1.28 13.17 13.10
CA ARG A 127 0.12 13.56 12.93
C ARG A 127 0.25 15.07 12.96
N GLU A 128 1.24 15.54 13.72
CA GLU A 128 1.56 16.94 13.87
C GLU A 128 2.99 17.19 13.37
N PRO A 129 3.30 18.43 12.93
CA PRO A 129 4.67 18.82 12.67
C PRO A 129 5.56 18.60 13.91
N PRO A 130 6.81 18.13 13.76
CA PRO A 130 7.57 17.98 12.51
C PRO A 130 7.44 16.61 11.83
N ASP A 131 6.56 15.72 12.31
CA ASP A 131 6.46 14.33 11.85
C ASP A 131 5.50 14.16 10.66
N THR A 132 4.80 15.22 10.27
CA THR A 132 3.98 15.26 9.06
C THR A 132 4.85 15.47 7.82
N THR A 133 4.64 14.64 6.80
CA THR A 133 5.28 14.75 5.48
C THR A 133 4.23 15.00 4.41
N LEU A 134 4.68 15.36 3.21
CA LEU A 134 3.81 15.53 2.05
C LEU A 134 3.05 14.24 1.70
N PHE A 135 3.67 13.07 1.88
CA PHE A 135 3.00 11.78 1.71
C PHE A 135 1.73 11.68 2.57
N HIS A 136 1.80 12.08 3.84
CA HIS A 136 0.65 12.01 4.73
C HIS A 136 -0.49 12.90 4.24
N ALA A 137 -0.16 14.12 3.78
CA ALA A 137 -1.16 15.07 3.30
C ALA A 137 -1.80 14.68 1.96
N LEU A 138 -1.03 14.07 1.04
CA LEU A 138 -1.52 13.72 -0.30
C LEU A 138 -2.18 12.35 -0.37
N PHE A 139 -1.86 11.44 0.56
CA PHE A 139 -2.31 10.05 0.50
C PHE A 139 -2.93 9.57 1.81
N THR A 140 -2.13 9.13 2.78
CA THR A 140 -2.63 8.53 4.03
C THR A 140 -1.67 8.76 5.19
N SER A 141 -2.22 8.97 6.38
CA SER A 141 -1.42 9.14 7.62
C SER A 141 -0.97 7.80 8.23
N ARG A 142 -1.59 6.69 7.80
CA ARG A 142 -1.42 5.31 8.32
C ARG A 142 -1.23 4.31 7.18
N PRO A 143 -0.10 4.37 6.44
CA PRO A 143 0.15 3.48 5.32
C PRO A 143 0.10 1.99 5.69
N GLU A 144 0.38 1.63 6.94
CA GLU A 144 0.32 0.28 7.49
C GLU A 144 -1.11 -0.24 7.77
N SER A 145 -2.12 0.63 7.68
CA SER A 145 -3.52 0.28 7.94
C SER A 145 -4.22 -0.05 6.62
N VAL A 146 -4.08 -1.31 6.18
CA VAL A 146 -4.72 -1.87 4.99
C VAL A 146 -5.69 -2.99 5.42
N PRO A 147 -6.94 -3.01 4.93
CA PRO A 147 -7.86 -4.11 5.18
C PRO A 147 -7.52 -5.32 4.29
N LEU A 148 -6.63 -6.20 4.77
CA LEU A 148 -6.32 -7.49 4.15
C LEU A 148 -7.09 -8.65 4.78
#